data_AF-A0A1G5K774-F1
#
_entry.id   AF-A0A1G5K774-F1
#
_cell.length_a   1.000
_cell.length_b   1.000
_cell.length_c   1.000
_cell.angle_alpha   90.00
_cell.angle_beta   90.00
_cell.angle_gamma   90.00
#
_symmetry.space_group_name_H-M   'P 1'
#
loop_
_entity.id
_entity.type
_entity.pdbx_description
1 polymer ?
#
loop_
_entity_poly.entity_id
_entity_poly.type
_entity_poly.pdbx_seq_one_letter_code
_entity_poly.pdbx_strand_id
1 'polypeptide(L)'
;TAAAVVDKGEGSEEKYICGYIVSEIEEASAEVRKYLMEHLPHHMVPAKIIQLKELPTTVNGKIDRKALRRLEEEREYIAPRNEMERKIAQIWREQLKVDRVGIDESFFQLGGNSISVFNFILCLEAYDIKIKASDLFQYPTVRDLSRFIMGDLNINNSSPSNSINKIEEIKIKNSNLLGQMEPFNDIFYKNCFYNSLFPVLKYFNLSIMPVLINDIIVYDFHREKRDVISYLPTQSIEEVIRDMNIEVGFMTDSDDIVKDIIKALSSHKPVIIWIDCYYSPIRHDEYKKKHLPHTLLIYDYDEAERVFYTIEHTNQYSFNYKKRTISYTAAAKGFYGYQRYYNSEGFNAYYDFSYGGKVNFMLNAVDQSHIRNTFKSNFDKNKEKIYSGLDGIKEFREYFLSICNSEATLFTNIDETIEKINSVINAKKVEEYRNRILFDDLKGPLRLMETILEQWTLIRMILLKSNYHKNYDKTQLDLCSRQFNQIYSLEYIYNDLLETTFKGIFFP
;
A
#
# COMPACT_ATOMS: atom_id res chain seq x y z
N THR A 1 27.13 -12.19 15.90
CA THR A 1 26.73 -12.00 14.49
C THR A 1 27.32 -10.71 13.97
N ALA A 2 27.95 -10.74 12.79
CA ALA A 2 28.54 -9.58 12.14
C ALA A 2 28.05 -9.50 10.69
N ALA A 3 27.90 -8.29 10.15
CA ALA A 3 27.42 -8.09 8.79
C ALA A 3 28.17 -6.94 8.08
N ALA A 4 28.32 -7.06 6.77
CA ALA A 4 28.88 -6.02 5.91
C ALA A 4 28.04 -5.90 4.63
N VAL A 5 27.84 -4.68 4.15
CA VAL A 5 27.14 -4.42 2.88
C VAL A 5 28.08 -3.68 1.94
N VAL A 6 28.17 -4.14 0.70
CA VAL A 6 29.04 -3.56 -0.32
C VAL A 6 28.22 -3.27 -1.57
N ASP A 7 28.35 -2.04 -2.08
CA ASP A 7 27.83 -1.62 -3.39
C ASP A 7 28.83 -2.01 -4.50
N LYS A 8 28.31 -2.51 -5.63
CA LYS A 8 29.09 -2.88 -6.81
C LYS A 8 28.66 -1.99 -7.98
N GLY A 9 29.60 -1.18 -8.47
CA GLY A 9 29.35 -0.20 -9.54
C GLY A 9 30.58 0.23 -10.34
N GLU A 10 31.65 -0.56 -10.37
CA GLU A 10 32.78 -0.33 -11.29
C GLU A 10 32.91 -1.54 -12.23
N GLY A 11 32.45 -1.39 -13.47
CA GLY A 11 32.71 -2.32 -14.59
C GLY A 11 31.54 -3.11 -15.16
N SER A 12 30.37 -3.17 -14.51
CA SER A 12 29.14 -3.75 -15.06
C SER A 12 28.10 -2.66 -15.35
N GLU A 13 27.31 -2.82 -16.43
CA GLU A 13 26.28 -1.85 -16.83
C GLU A 13 25.14 -1.69 -15.79
N GLU A 14 24.98 -2.66 -14.88
CA GLU A 14 24.01 -2.59 -13.78
C GLU A 14 24.68 -2.66 -12.40
N LYS A 15 24.18 -1.83 -11.47
CA LYS A 15 24.63 -1.74 -10.07
C LYS A 15 23.75 -2.61 -9.18
N TYR A 16 24.36 -3.38 -8.27
CA TYR A 16 23.63 -4.20 -7.30
C TYR A 16 24.28 -4.21 -5.91
N ILE A 17 23.47 -4.53 -4.90
CA ILE A 17 23.90 -4.59 -3.50
C ILE A 17 24.23 -6.05 -3.12
N CYS A 18 25.40 -6.27 -2.51
CA CYS A 18 25.79 -7.56 -1.93
C CYS A 18 25.92 -7.45 -0.41
N GLY A 19 25.23 -8.34 0.31
CA GLY A 19 25.31 -8.47 1.76
C GLY A 19 26.21 -9.65 2.16
N TYR A 20 27.02 -9.47 3.19
CA TYR A 20 27.87 -10.51 3.79
C TYR A 20 27.47 -10.66 5.25
N ILE A 21 27.23 -11.88 5.70
CA ILE A 21 26.79 -12.19 7.07
C ILE A 21 27.69 -13.25 7.69
N VAL A 22 27.85 -13.20 9.01
CA VAL A 22 28.49 -14.26 9.81
C VAL A 22 27.44 -14.82 10.77
N SER A 23 27.13 -16.10 10.60
CA SER A 23 26.14 -16.84 11.39
C SER A 23 26.60 -18.28 11.60
N GLU A 24 26.26 -18.85 12.75
CA GLU A 24 26.45 -20.28 13.07
C GLU A 24 25.26 -21.13 12.60
N ILE A 25 24.15 -20.50 12.23
CA ILE A 25 22.96 -21.15 11.66
C ILE A 25 23.25 -21.53 10.21
N GLU A 26 23.03 -22.79 9.85
CA GLU A 26 23.15 -23.27 8.47
C GLU A 26 22.09 -22.59 7.59
N GLU A 27 22.50 -22.05 6.43
CA GLU A 27 21.62 -21.36 5.46
C GLU A 27 20.89 -20.09 5.97
N ALA A 28 21.48 -19.35 6.90
CA ALA A 28 20.90 -18.12 7.47
C ALA A 28 20.55 -17.01 6.45
N SER A 29 21.10 -17.06 5.24
CA SER A 29 20.84 -16.08 4.17
C SER A 29 19.36 -15.93 3.81
N ALA A 30 18.58 -17.03 3.84
CA ALA A 30 17.16 -17.00 3.48
C ALA A 30 16.31 -16.27 4.54
N GLU A 31 16.56 -16.55 5.81
CA GLU A 31 15.87 -15.89 6.93
C GLU A 31 16.21 -14.39 7.00
N VAL A 32 17.49 -14.05 6.82
CA VAL A 32 17.92 -12.65 6.77
C VAL A 32 17.25 -11.91 5.61
N ARG A 33 17.15 -12.53 4.43
CA ARG A 33 16.46 -11.93 3.29
C ARG A 33 14.99 -11.67 3.58
N LYS A 34 14.29 -12.66 4.15
CA LYS A 34 12.88 -12.53 4.54
C LYS A 34 12.69 -11.36 5.51
N TYR A 35 13.53 -11.29 6.55
CA TYR A 35 13.50 -10.19 7.51
C TYR A 35 13.74 -8.82 6.85
N LEU A 36 14.71 -8.72 5.93
CA LEU A 36 14.98 -7.48 5.21
C LEU A 36 13.82 -7.04 4.31
N MET A 37 13.12 -7.97 3.66
CA MET A 37 11.95 -7.66 2.83
C MET A 37 10.75 -7.13 3.63
N GLU A 38 10.61 -7.54 4.90
CA GLU A 38 9.54 -7.04 5.78
C GLU A 38 9.80 -5.60 6.27
N HIS A 39 11.06 -5.15 6.26
CA HIS A 39 11.48 -3.88 6.87
C HIS A 39 12.06 -2.86 5.89
N LEU A 40 12.43 -3.27 4.67
CA LEU A 40 13.08 -2.42 3.69
C LEU A 40 12.37 -2.47 2.32
N PRO A 41 12.36 -1.35 1.58
CA PRO A 41 11.96 -1.35 0.17
C PRO A 41 12.82 -2.33 -0.65
N HIS A 42 12.20 -2.99 -1.65
CA HIS A 42 12.84 -4.04 -2.47
C HIS A 42 14.23 -3.68 -3.02
N HIS A 43 14.42 -2.45 -3.50
CA HIS A 43 15.70 -2.01 -4.08
C HIS A 43 16.84 -1.85 -3.06
N MET A 44 16.54 -1.90 -1.75
CA MET A 44 17.52 -1.88 -0.67
C MET A 44 17.88 -3.28 -0.16
N VAL A 45 17.13 -4.31 -0.57
CA VAL A 45 17.43 -5.71 -0.22
C VAL A 45 18.58 -6.20 -1.10
N PRO A 46 19.67 -6.74 -0.53
CA PRO A 46 20.79 -7.21 -1.32
C PRO A 46 20.36 -8.25 -2.36
N ALA A 47 20.83 -8.11 -3.61
CA ALA A 47 20.60 -9.10 -4.66
C ALA A 47 21.25 -10.44 -4.29
N LYS A 48 22.28 -10.41 -3.44
CA LYS A 48 23.00 -11.58 -2.91
C LYS A 48 23.30 -11.42 -1.42
N ILE A 49 23.11 -12.49 -0.65
CA ILE A 49 23.50 -12.56 0.78
C ILE A 49 24.44 -13.74 0.95
N ILE A 50 25.70 -13.46 1.26
CA ILE A 50 26.78 -14.42 1.39
C ILE A 50 27.07 -14.67 2.87
N GLN A 51 26.87 -15.90 3.32
CA GLN A 51 27.30 -16.32 4.64
C GLN A 51 28.78 -16.70 4.63
N LEU A 52 29.55 -16.14 5.56
CA LEU A 52 30.97 -16.38 5.78
C LEU A 52 31.20 -16.92 7.20
N LYS A 53 32.28 -17.67 7.40
CA LYS A 53 32.73 -18.08 8.74
C LYS A 53 33.22 -16.90 9.56
N GLU A 54 33.87 -15.94 8.90
CA GLU A 54 34.34 -14.69 9.49
C GLU A 54 34.40 -13.59 8.42
N LEU A 55 34.32 -12.33 8.83
CA LEU A 55 34.54 -11.21 7.92
C LEU A 55 36.04 -10.95 7.76
N PRO A 56 36.59 -10.90 6.53
CA PRO A 56 38.00 -10.58 6.34
C PRO A 56 38.27 -9.15 6.82
N THR A 57 39.35 -8.98 7.58
CA THR A 57 39.79 -7.69 8.09
C THR A 57 41.20 -7.38 7.60
N THR A 58 41.47 -6.10 7.42
CA THR A 58 42.80 -5.54 7.16
C THR A 58 43.66 -5.63 8.43
N VAL A 59 44.98 -5.46 8.29
CA VAL A 59 45.95 -5.45 9.42
C VAL A 59 45.57 -4.45 10.53
N ASN A 60 44.79 -3.42 10.21
CA ASN A 60 44.30 -2.39 11.14
C ASN A 60 42.91 -2.73 11.74
N GLY A 61 42.41 -3.95 11.57
CA GLY A 61 41.11 -4.40 12.11
C GLY A 61 39.87 -3.88 11.39
N LYS A 62 40.00 -3.13 10.28
CA LYS A 62 38.86 -2.71 9.44
C LYS A 62 38.46 -3.80 8.46
N ILE A 63 37.17 -3.93 8.12
CA ILE A 63 36.67 -4.86 7.09
C ILE A 63 37.39 -4.65 5.75
N ASP A 64 37.97 -5.71 5.20
CA ASP A 64 38.62 -5.70 3.90
C ASP A 64 37.59 -5.90 2.77
N ARG A 65 37.09 -4.78 2.24
CA ARG A 65 36.12 -4.77 1.13
C ARG A 65 36.68 -5.37 -0.16
N LYS A 66 38.01 -5.35 -0.38
CA LYS A 66 38.62 -5.94 -1.58
C LYS A 66 38.64 -7.47 -1.47
N ALA A 67 38.97 -7.98 -0.29
CA ALA A 67 38.89 -9.41 -0.01
C ALA A 67 37.44 -9.93 -0.15
N LEU A 68 36.45 -9.19 0.35
CA LEU A 68 35.03 -9.53 0.17
C LEU A 68 34.63 -9.63 -1.31
N ARG A 69 35.10 -8.69 -2.16
CA ARG A 69 34.84 -8.72 -3.60
C ARG A 69 35.47 -9.94 -4.29
N ARG A 70 36.71 -10.29 -3.95
CA ARG A 70 37.40 -11.45 -4.53
C ARG A 70 36.71 -12.77 -4.18
N LEU A 71 36.23 -12.92 -2.95
CA LEU A 71 35.45 -14.10 -2.51
C LEU A 71 34.15 -14.30 -3.28
N GLU A 72 33.59 -13.24 -3.87
CA GLU A 72 32.43 -13.34 -4.76
C GLU A 72 32.83 -13.85 -6.15
N GLU A 73 33.95 -13.37 -6.70
CA GLU A 73 34.45 -13.67 -8.05
C GLU A 73 35.04 -15.08 -8.17
N GLU A 74 35.57 -15.64 -7.07
CA GLU A 74 36.15 -17.00 -7.02
C GLU A 74 35.09 -18.11 -6.88
N ARG A 75 33.80 -17.78 -6.82
CA ARG A 75 32.75 -18.82 -6.75
C ARG A 75 32.65 -19.56 -8.08
N GLU A 76 32.94 -20.86 -8.04
CA GLU A 76 32.83 -21.76 -9.18
C GLU A 76 31.40 -21.81 -9.71
N TYR A 77 31.28 -21.85 -11.04
CA TYR A 77 30.04 -22.16 -11.72
C TYR A 77 29.58 -23.56 -11.34
N ILE A 78 28.36 -23.68 -10.81
CA ILE A 78 27.74 -24.95 -10.46
C ILE A 78 26.57 -25.20 -11.42
N ALA A 79 26.69 -26.27 -12.21
CA ALA A 79 25.64 -26.66 -13.16
C ALA A 79 24.36 -27.19 -12.46
N PRO A 80 23.18 -27.04 -13.10
CA PRO A 80 21.93 -27.65 -12.64
C PRO A 80 22.02 -29.17 -12.43
N ARG A 81 21.60 -29.63 -11.25
CA ARG A 81 21.79 -31.00 -10.76
C ARG A 81 20.55 -31.86 -10.97
N ASN A 82 19.36 -31.31 -10.73
CA ASN A 82 18.08 -32.00 -10.87
C ASN A 82 17.22 -31.45 -12.03
N GLU A 83 16.10 -32.11 -12.33
CA GLU A 83 15.21 -31.73 -13.45
C GLU A 83 14.58 -30.34 -13.26
N MET A 84 14.21 -29.99 -12.03
CA MET A 84 13.60 -28.70 -11.71
C MET A 84 14.60 -27.55 -11.88
N GLU A 85 15.84 -27.71 -11.38
CA GLU A 85 16.93 -26.76 -11.59
C GLU A 85 17.24 -26.58 -13.08
N ARG A 86 17.29 -27.68 -13.86
CA ARG A 86 17.52 -27.60 -15.31
C ARG A 86 16.42 -26.82 -16.01
N LYS A 87 15.15 -27.04 -15.63
CA LYS A 87 14.00 -26.35 -16.20
C LYS A 87 14.04 -24.85 -15.90
N ILE A 88 14.26 -24.47 -14.64
CA ILE A 88 14.38 -23.05 -14.24
C ILE A 88 15.54 -22.38 -14.98
N ALA A 89 16.72 -23.01 -14.97
CA ALA A 89 17.91 -22.47 -15.63
C ALA A 89 17.71 -22.30 -17.15
N GLN A 90 17.00 -23.23 -17.79
CA GLN A 90 16.66 -23.12 -19.22
C GLN A 90 15.76 -21.91 -19.50
N ILE A 91 14.69 -21.74 -18.73
CA ILE A 91 13.76 -20.61 -18.93
C ILE A 91 14.50 -19.28 -18.73
N TRP A 92 15.34 -19.18 -17.69
CA TRP A 92 16.12 -17.96 -17.44
C TRP A 92 17.11 -17.67 -18.56
N ARG A 93 17.78 -18.70 -19.09
CA ARG A 93 18.70 -18.56 -20.22
C ARG A 93 18.01 -17.95 -21.45
N GLU A 94 16.83 -18.48 -21.78
CA GLU A 94 16.04 -18.03 -22.93
C GLU A 94 15.49 -16.61 -22.74
N GLN A 95 15.04 -16.26 -21.53
CA GLN A 95 14.44 -14.96 -21.24
C GLN A 95 15.46 -13.84 -21.05
N LEU A 96 16.57 -14.13 -20.38
CA LEU A 96 17.61 -13.15 -20.06
C LEU A 96 18.71 -13.08 -21.13
N LYS A 97 18.65 -13.95 -22.14
CA LYS A 97 19.62 -14.03 -23.26
C LYS A 97 21.07 -14.17 -22.79
N VAL A 98 21.28 -14.99 -21.77
CA VAL A 98 22.61 -15.34 -21.23
C VAL A 98 23.05 -16.71 -21.74
N ASP A 99 24.35 -16.99 -21.82
CA ASP A 99 24.84 -18.27 -22.36
C ASP A 99 24.63 -19.45 -21.39
N ARG A 100 24.79 -19.21 -20.09
CA ARG A 100 24.68 -20.22 -19.02
C ARG A 100 24.09 -19.60 -17.76
N VAL A 101 23.43 -20.44 -16.95
CA VAL A 101 22.86 -20.07 -15.64
C VAL A 101 23.31 -21.12 -14.62
N GLY A 102 24.11 -20.69 -13.65
CA GLY A 102 24.54 -21.50 -12.52
C GLY A 102 23.52 -21.53 -11.40
N ILE A 103 23.52 -22.58 -10.57
CA ILE A 103 22.43 -22.76 -9.59
C ILE A 103 22.42 -21.73 -8.44
N ASP A 104 23.56 -21.10 -8.18
CA ASP A 104 23.75 -20.07 -7.14
C ASP A 104 23.73 -18.63 -7.72
N GLU A 105 23.48 -18.50 -9.03
CA GLU A 105 23.36 -17.20 -9.68
C GLU A 105 21.96 -16.64 -9.45
N SER A 106 21.91 -15.35 -9.10
CA SER A 106 20.66 -14.66 -8.82
C SER A 106 19.99 -14.21 -10.13
N PHE A 107 18.67 -14.41 -10.25
CA PHE A 107 17.88 -13.94 -11.40
C PHE A 107 18.13 -12.47 -11.72
N PHE A 108 18.17 -11.64 -10.69
CA PHE A 108 18.36 -10.19 -10.81
C PHE A 108 19.80 -9.80 -11.15
N GLN A 109 20.78 -10.66 -10.83
CA GLN A 109 22.18 -10.44 -11.24
C GLN A 109 22.36 -10.70 -12.75
N LEU A 110 21.55 -11.61 -13.31
CA LEU A 110 21.59 -11.97 -14.73
C LEU A 110 20.80 -11.00 -15.63
N GLY A 111 20.42 -9.82 -15.11
CA GLY A 111 19.63 -8.81 -15.84
C GLY A 111 18.12 -8.99 -15.70
N GLY A 112 17.68 -9.80 -14.73
CA GLY A 112 16.26 -9.98 -14.43
C GLY A 112 15.62 -8.69 -13.90
N ASN A 113 14.56 -8.24 -14.58
CA ASN A 113 13.68 -7.14 -14.18
C ASN A 113 12.22 -7.61 -14.05
N SER A 114 11.32 -6.73 -13.59
CA SER A 114 9.92 -7.08 -13.34
C SER A 114 9.20 -7.72 -14.55
N ILE A 115 9.53 -7.31 -15.78
CA ILE A 115 8.96 -7.90 -17.01
C ILE A 115 9.44 -9.34 -17.17
N SER A 116 10.73 -9.59 -16.95
CA SER A 116 11.28 -10.96 -17.02
C SER A 116 10.80 -11.84 -15.85
N VAL A 117 10.57 -11.29 -14.65
CA VAL A 117 9.94 -12.02 -13.52
C VAL A 117 8.56 -12.51 -13.93
N PHE A 118 7.75 -11.64 -14.52
CA PHE A 118 6.41 -11.97 -14.97
C PHE A 118 6.42 -13.03 -16.09
N ASN A 119 7.27 -12.85 -17.10
CA ASN A 119 7.42 -13.83 -18.17
C ASN A 119 7.88 -15.19 -17.65
N PHE A 120 8.78 -15.21 -16.65
CA PHE A 120 9.22 -16.43 -16.00
C PHE A 120 8.07 -17.17 -15.31
N ILE A 121 7.23 -16.44 -14.57
CA ILE A 121 6.04 -16.99 -13.92
C ILE A 121 5.07 -17.57 -14.95
N LEU A 122 4.79 -16.83 -16.03
CA LEU A 122 3.92 -17.31 -17.11
C LEU A 122 4.46 -18.60 -17.76
N CYS A 123 5.77 -18.68 -17.99
CA CYS A 123 6.38 -19.89 -18.51
C CYS A 123 6.25 -21.07 -17.53
N LEU A 124 6.39 -20.86 -16.22
CA LEU A 124 6.19 -21.91 -15.22
C LEU A 124 4.73 -22.34 -15.09
N GLU A 125 3.77 -21.40 -15.20
CA GLU A 125 2.34 -21.71 -15.21
C GLU A 125 1.96 -22.65 -16.36
N ALA A 126 2.64 -22.55 -17.53
CA ALA A 126 2.47 -23.49 -18.64
C ALA A 126 2.96 -24.92 -18.34
N TYR A 127 3.70 -25.11 -17.24
CA TYR A 127 4.12 -26.41 -16.73
C TYR A 127 3.39 -26.81 -15.43
N ASP A 128 2.25 -26.20 -15.14
CA ASP A 128 1.48 -26.39 -13.89
C ASP A 128 2.23 -26.04 -12.60
N ILE A 129 3.33 -25.28 -12.70
CA ILE A 129 4.12 -24.82 -11.57
C ILE A 129 3.67 -23.40 -11.22
N LYS A 130 3.05 -23.23 -10.06
CA LYS A 130 2.52 -21.93 -9.60
C LYS A 130 3.44 -21.33 -8.54
N ILE A 131 4.07 -20.21 -8.88
CA ILE A 131 4.83 -19.38 -7.93
C ILE A 131 4.38 -17.92 -8.06
N LYS A 132 4.54 -17.14 -7.01
CA LYS A 132 4.30 -15.69 -6.99
C LYS A 132 5.58 -14.94 -7.35
N ALA A 133 5.45 -13.70 -7.81
CA ALA A 133 6.61 -12.82 -7.99
C ALA A 133 7.40 -12.65 -6.69
N SER A 134 6.70 -12.53 -5.55
CA SER A 134 7.31 -12.50 -4.21
C SER A 134 8.22 -13.70 -3.94
N ASP A 135 7.88 -14.87 -4.48
CA ASP A 135 8.64 -16.10 -4.24
C ASP A 135 9.98 -16.06 -4.99
N LEU A 136 10.03 -15.46 -6.20
CA LEU A 136 11.28 -15.26 -6.92
C LEU A 136 12.16 -14.19 -6.26
N PHE A 137 11.58 -13.18 -5.60
CA PHE A 137 12.34 -12.22 -4.78
C PHE A 137 12.89 -12.86 -3.50
N GLN A 138 12.13 -13.78 -2.90
CA GLN A 138 12.52 -14.51 -1.70
C GLN A 138 13.54 -15.61 -1.99
N TYR A 139 13.43 -16.28 -3.13
CA TYR A 139 14.28 -17.38 -3.59
C TYR A 139 14.88 -17.03 -4.96
N PRO A 140 15.82 -16.08 -5.03
CA PRO A 140 16.27 -15.50 -6.29
C PRO A 140 17.28 -16.38 -7.05
N THR A 141 17.68 -17.53 -6.51
CA THR A 141 18.60 -18.46 -7.17
C THR A 141 17.86 -19.70 -7.68
N VAL A 142 18.40 -20.34 -8.71
CA VAL A 142 17.82 -21.58 -9.26
C VAL A 142 17.75 -22.68 -8.19
N ARG A 143 18.76 -22.79 -7.32
CA ARG A 143 18.77 -23.74 -6.20
C ARG A 143 17.62 -23.48 -5.24
N ASP A 144 17.51 -22.25 -4.74
CA ASP A 144 16.54 -21.91 -3.70
C ASP A 144 15.11 -22.02 -4.23
N LEU A 145 14.90 -21.55 -5.47
CA LEU A 145 13.60 -21.63 -6.11
C LEU A 145 13.20 -23.08 -6.42
N SER A 146 14.15 -23.89 -6.88
CA SER A 146 13.91 -25.32 -7.13
C SER A 146 13.48 -26.03 -5.85
N ARG A 147 14.18 -25.81 -4.73
CA ARG A 147 13.81 -26.37 -3.43
C ARG A 147 12.44 -25.89 -2.93
N PHE A 148 12.13 -24.61 -3.14
CA PHE A 148 10.82 -24.05 -2.81
C PHE A 148 9.70 -24.75 -3.59
N ILE A 149 9.89 -24.95 -4.90
CA ILE A 149 8.91 -25.62 -5.76
C ILE A 149 8.78 -27.12 -5.40
N MET A 150 9.89 -27.78 -5.05
CA MET A 150 9.90 -29.20 -4.68
C MET A 150 9.40 -29.46 -3.25
N GLY A 151 9.19 -28.41 -2.45
CA GLY A 151 8.70 -28.53 -1.06
C GLY A 151 9.77 -28.93 -0.04
N ASP A 152 11.05 -28.86 -0.40
CA ASP A 152 12.19 -29.25 0.45
C ASP A 152 12.54 -28.18 1.51
N LEU A 153 12.07 -26.94 1.30
CA LEU A 153 12.12 -25.89 2.31
C LEU A 153 10.87 -26.02 3.18
N ASN A 154 11.03 -26.32 4.47
CA ASN A 154 9.94 -26.36 5.44
C ASN A 154 9.13 -25.05 5.37
N ILE A 155 8.02 -25.09 4.65
CA ILE A 155 7.06 -24.00 4.61
C ILE A 155 6.35 -24.02 5.96
N ASN A 156 6.87 -23.23 6.91
CA ASN A 156 6.02 -22.64 7.93
C ASN A 156 4.97 -21.82 7.20
N ASN A 157 3.85 -22.48 6.90
CA ASN A 157 2.63 -21.85 6.42
C ASN A 157 2.16 -20.86 7.49
N SER A 158 2.61 -19.62 7.41
CA SER A 158 1.84 -18.48 7.91
C SER A 158 0.83 -18.08 6.83
N SER A 159 -0.09 -18.99 6.54
CA SER A 159 -1.47 -18.57 6.36
C SER A 159 -2.01 -18.25 7.76
N PRO A 160 -2.82 -17.22 7.97
CA PRO A 160 -3.56 -17.10 9.21
C PRO A 160 -4.64 -18.19 9.22
N SER A 161 -4.24 -19.42 9.56
CA SER A 161 -5.16 -20.45 10.02
C SER A 161 -5.58 -20.07 11.43
N ASN A 162 -6.64 -19.28 11.56
CA ASN A 162 -7.37 -19.22 12.82
C ASN A 162 -8.17 -20.52 12.94
N SER A 163 -7.50 -21.56 13.43
CA SER A 163 -8.15 -22.67 14.09
C SER A 163 -9.02 -22.10 15.21
N ILE A 164 -10.31 -22.42 15.15
CA ILE A 164 -11.30 -22.08 16.17
C ILE A 164 -10.86 -22.72 17.48
N ASN A 165 -10.21 -21.94 18.34
CA ASN A 165 -10.07 -22.31 19.74
C ASN A 165 -11.40 -21.98 20.43
N LYS A 166 -12.00 -23.05 20.97
CA LYS A 166 -13.12 -23.05 21.90
C LYS A 166 -13.04 -21.85 22.85
N ILE A 167 -14.09 -21.05 22.81
CA ILE A 167 -14.34 -19.94 23.74
C ILE A 167 -14.53 -20.56 25.13
N GLU A 168 -13.58 -20.34 26.04
CA GLU A 168 -13.90 -20.29 27.46
C GLU A 168 -14.52 -18.93 27.76
N GLU A 169 -15.70 -18.97 28.37
CA GLU A 169 -16.50 -17.82 28.78
C GLU A 169 -15.70 -16.86 29.66
N ILE A 170 -15.26 -15.73 29.09
CA ILE A 170 -14.81 -14.59 29.90
C ILE A 170 -16.03 -13.76 30.27
N LYS A 171 -16.43 -13.93 31.53
CA LYS A 171 -17.35 -13.09 32.29
C LYS A 171 -17.13 -11.61 31.97
N ILE A 172 -18.17 -10.99 31.43
CA ILE A 172 -18.35 -9.54 31.32
C ILE A 172 -18.15 -8.90 32.69
N LYS A 173 -17.08 -8.14 32.85
CA LYS A 173 -16.95 -7.07 33.85
C LYS A 173 -16.56 -5.79 33.13
N ASN A 174 -17.45 -4.81 33.23
CA ASN A 174 -17.37 -3.47 32.69
C ASN A 174 -16.08 -2.74 33.11
N SER A 175 -15.33 -2.22 32.12
CA SER A 175 -14.64 -0.90 32.13
C SER A 175 -13.64 -0.68 30.96
N ASN A 176 -13.41 -1.62 30.04
CA ASN A 176 -12.32 -1.52 29.04
C ASN A 176 -12.75 -1.73 27.56
N LEU A 177 -14.02 -1.46 27.20
CA LEU A 177 -14.47 -1.64 25.82
C LEU A 177 -13.89 -0.59 24.84
N LEU A 178 -13.64 0.64 25.31
CA LEU A 178 -13.10 1.73 24.50
C LEU A 178 -11.57 1.66 24.33
N GLY A 179 -10.83 1.29 25.39
CA GLY A 179 -9.37 1.21 25.38
C GLY A 179 -8.74 0.18 24.43
N GLN A 180 -9.53 -0.70 23.81
CA GLN A 180 -9.06 -1.75 22.89
C GLN A 180 -9.11 -1.34 21.41
N MET A 181 -9.43 -0.09 21.10
CA MET A 181 -9.50 0.37 19.71
C MET A 181 -8.11 0.34 19.05
N GLU A 182 -7.95 -0.41 17.96
CA GLU A 182 -6.69 -0.55 17.23
C GLU A 182 -6.63 0.38 16.00
N PRO A 183 -5.44 0.91 15.64
CA PRO A 183 -5.27 1.74 14.45
C PRO A 183 -5.51 0.99 13.14
N PHE A 184 -6.21 1.61 12.18
CA PHE A 184 -6.57 0.99 10.89
C PHE A 184 -5.50 1.23 9.81
N ASN A 185 -4.48 0.37 9.65
CA ASN A 185 -3.33 0.70 8.77
C ASN A 185 -3.43 0.23 7.32
N ASP A 186 -4.62 -0.13 6.84
CA ASP A 186 -4.74 -0.82 5.55
C ASP A 186 -4.68 0.15 4.36
N ILE A 187 -5.43 1.26 4.41
CA ILE A 187 -5.57 2.22 3.31
C ILE A 187 -5.86 3.65 3.80
N PHE A 188 -5.57 4.63 2.92
CA PHE A 188 -5.91 6.04 3.06
C PHE A 188 -6.93 6.35 1.98
N TYR A 189 -8.07 6.90 2.36
CA TYR A 189 -9.25 6.96 1.50
C TYR A 189 -9.84 8.36 1.45
N LYS A 190 -10.03 8.91 0.25
CA LYS A 190 -10.61 10.24 -0.06
C LYS A 190 -10.02 11.43 0.70
N ASN A 191 -10.25 11.51 2.00
CA ASN A 191 -9.86 12.57 2.90
C ASN A 191 -9.73 12.07 4.35
N CYS A 192 -9.32 12.95 5.25
CA CYS A 192 -9.06 12.59 6.64
C CYS A 192 -10.31 12.08 7.40
N PHE A 193 -11.51 12.50 7.01
CA PHE A 193 -12.74 12.06 7.68
C PHE A 193 -12.96 10.56 7.53
N TYR A 194 -12.88 10.02 6.31
CA TYR A 194 -13.05 8.57 6.09
C TYR A 194 -11.99 7.76 6.82
N ASN A 195 -10.78 8.29 6.87
CA ASN A 195 -9.71 7.68 7.62
C ASN A 195 -9.99 7.62 9.12
N SER A 196 -10.66 8.62 9.68
CA SER A 196 -11.11 8.57 11.08
C SER A 196 -12.35 7.68 11.25
N LEU A 197 -13.18 7.55 10.20
CA LEU A 197 -14.36 6.70 10.17
C LEU A 197 -14.01 5.21 10.13
N PHE A 198 -12.99 4.77 9.39
CA PHE A 198 -12.66 3.34 9.29
C PHE A 198 -12.31 2.69 10.63
N PRO A 199 -11.49 3.30 11.50
CA PRO A 199 -11.34 2.81 12.87
C PRO A 199 -12.68 2.78 13.63
N VAL A 200 -13.58 3.77 13.47
CA VAL A 200 -14.93 3.73 14.10
C VAL A 200 -15.72 2.50 13.65
N LEU A 201 -15.71 2.18 12.35
CA LEU A 201 -16.33 0.97 11.83
C LEU A 201 -15.72 -0.28 12.47
N LYS A 202 -14.39 -0.35 12.58
CA LYS A 202 -13.69 -1.45 13.25
C LYS A 202 -14.02 -1.54 14.74
N TYR A 203 -14.21 -0.42 15.44
CA TYR A 203 -14.65 -0.38 16.84
C TYR A 203 -16.01 -1.03 17.03
N PHE A 204 -16.94 -0.85 16.09
CA PHE A 204 -18.22 -1.55 16.08
C PHE A 204 -18.14 -2.97 15.48
N ASN A 205 -16.94 -3.48 15.19
CA ASN A 205 -16.71 -4.76 14.52
C ASN A 205 -17.43 -4.87 13.16
N LEU A 206 -17.50 -3.75 12.42
CA LEU A 206 -18.11 -3.66 11.11
C LEU A 206 -17.06 -3.67 10.00
N SER A 207 -17.44 -4.23 8.86
CA SER A 207 -16.63 -4.19 7.64
C SER A 207 -16.64 -2.78 7.04
N ILE A 208 -15.52 -2.35 6.48
CA ILE A 208 -15.43 -1.10 5.71
C ILE A 208 -15.95 -1.27 4.27
N MET A 209 -16.24 -2.51 3.85
CA MET A 209 -16.63 -2.82 2.47
C MET A 209 -17.86 -2.05 1.96
N PRO A 210 -18.94 -1.85 2.74
CA PRO A 210 -20.08 -1.04 2.29
C PRO A 210 -19.67 0.37 1.84
N VAL A 211 -18.67 0.98 2.50
CA VAL A 211 -18.10 2.27 2.10
C VAL A 211 -17.28 2.13 0.82
N LEU A 212 -16.40 1.14 0.75
CA LEU A 212 -15.51 0.96 -0.41
C LEU A 212 -16.24 0.57 -1.71
N ILE A 213 -17.35 -0.16 -1.62
CA ILE A 213 -18.14 -0.57 -2.80
C ILE A 213 -19.17 0.47 -3.23
N ASN A 214 -19.49 1.44 -2.37
CA ASN A 214 -20.38 2.55 -2.70
C ASN A 214 -19.75 3.47 -3.76
N ASP A 215 -18.43 3.60 -3.69
CA ASP A 215 -17.66 4.56 -4.46
C ASP A 215 -16.91 3.91 -5.62
N ILE A 216 -17.21 4.41 -6.82
CA ILE A 216 -16.48 4.04 -8.03
C ILE A 216 -15.43 5.12 -8.32
N ILE A 217 -14.17 4.70 -8.49
CA ILE A 217 -13.08 5.62 -8.83
C ILE A 217 -13.07 5.80 -10.34
N VAL A 218 -13.10 7.04 -10.80
CA VAL A 218 -12.99 7.40 -12.22
C VAL A 218 -11.87 8.40 -12.42
N TYR A 219 -11.31 8.40 -13.63
CA TYR A 219 -10.43 9.46 -14.07
C TYR A 219 -11.27 10.67 -14.48
N ASP A 220 -10.94 11.84 -13.93
CA ASP A 220 -11.73 13.06 -14.03
C ASP A 220 -10.79 14.27 -14.02
N PHE A 221 -9.77 14.18 -14.87
CA PHE A 221 -8.79 15.25 -15.00
C PHE A 221 -9.39 16.41 -15.78
N HIS A 222 -9.38 17.60 -15.19
CA HIS A 222 -9.70 18.83 -15.89
C HIS A 222 -8.58 19.85 -15.65
N ARG A 223 -8.16 20.61 -16.65
CA ARG A 223 -7.04 21.55 -16.49
C ARG A 223 -7.24 22.59 -15.37
N GLU A 224 -8.49 22.87 -15.00
CA GLU A 224 -8.86 23.78 -13.90
C GLU A 224 -9.02 23.07 -12.54
N LYS A 225 -9.55 21.83 -12.52
CA LYS A 225 -9.63 21.00 -11.32
C LYS A 225 -8.37 20.16 -11.24
N ARG A 226 -7.45 20.53 -10.36
CA ARG A 226 -6.11 19.94 -10.26
C ARG A 226 -6.07 18.45 -9.86
N ASP A 227 -7.20 17.75 -9.76
CA ASP A 227 -7.26 16.33 -9.43
C ASP A 227 -7.30 15.47 -10.70
N VAL A 228 -6.72 14.27 -10.65
CA VAL A 228 -6.68 13.34 -11.80
C VAL A 228 -7.82 12.32 -11.73
N ILE A 229 -8.36 12.11 -10.54
CA ILE A 229 -9.39 11.12 -10.24
C ILE A 229 -10.48 11.76 -9.40
N SER A 230 -11.68 11.20 -9.49
CA SER A 230 -12.77 11.51 -8.60
C SER A 230 -13.45 10.22 -8.14
N TYR A 231 -14.15 10.32 -7.01
CA TYR A 231 -14.93 9.23 -6.47
C TYR A 231 -16.41 9.50 -6.78
N LEU A 232 -17.06 8.54 -7.40
CA LEU A 232 -18.48 8.57 -7.74
C LEU A 232 -19.25 7.69 -6.75
N PRO A 233 -19.77 8.28 -5.65
CA PRO A 233 -20.64 7.57 -4.73
C PRO A 233 -21.98 7.26 -5.40
N THR A 234 -22.55 6.10 -5.06
CA THR A 234 -23.94 5.76 -5.45
C THR A 234 -24.96 6.25 -4.42
N GLN A 235 -24.56 6.30 -3.16
CA GLN A 235 -25.30 6.81 -2.01
C GLN A 235 -24.43 7.78 -1.21
N SER A 236 -25.06 8.67 -0.44
CA SER A 236 -24.31 9.54 0.48
C SER A 236 -23.66 8.70 1.58
N ILE A 237 -22.58 9.19 2.18
CA ILE A 237 -21.91 8.44 3.26
C ILE A 237 -22.84 8.26 4.48
N GLU A 238 -23.71 9.24 4.73
CA GLU A 238 -24.74 9.20 5.78
C GLU A 238 -25.78 8.11 5.53
N GLU A 239 -26.11 7.82 4.27
CA GLU A 239 -26.99 6.72 3.90
C GLU A 239 -26.29 5.38 4.12
N VAL A 240 -25.04 5.25 3.66
CA VAL A 240 -24.25 4.00 3.81
C VAL A 240 -24.10 3.63 5.29
N ILE A 241 -23.72 4.57 6.16
CA ILE A 241 -23.56 4.29 7.59
C ILE A 241 -24.90 4.02 8.29
N ARG A 242 -26.00 4.63 7.84
CA ARG A 242 -27.35 4.34 8.34
C ARG A 242 -27.77 2.91 7.99
N ASP A 243 -27.49 2.46 6.76
CA ASP A 243 -27.76 1.08 6.32
C ASP A 243 -26.92 0.06 7.13
N MET A 244 -25.78 0.49 7.67
CA MET A 244 -24.95 -0.27 8.61
C MET A 244 -25.46 -0.23 10.07
N ASN A 245 -26.63 0.37 10.34
CA ASN A 245 -27.18 0.61 11.67
C ASN A 245 -26.30 1.50 12.58
N ILE A 246 -25.54 2.42 11.99
CA ILE A 246 -24.81 3.44 12.72
C ILE A 246 -25.64 4.72 12.75
N GLU A 247 -25.91 5.19 13.95
CA GLU A 247 -26.48 6.51 14.20
C GLU A 247 -25.35 7.51 14.39
N VAL A 248 -25.47 8.68 13.76
CA VAL A 248 -24.48 9.75 13.86
C VAL A 248 -25.13 10.99 14.43
N GLY A 249 -24.64 11.43 15.59
CA GLY A 249 -24.85 12.78 16.10
C GLY A 249 -23.78 13.70 15.51
N PHE A 250 -24.13 14.94 15.19
CA PHE A 250 -23.14 15.92 14.75
C PHE A 250 -23.48 17.30 15.29
N MET A 251 -22.45 18.13 15.41
CA MET A 251 -22.59 19.55 15.75
C MET A 251 -21.63 20.39 14.91
N THR A 252 -22.09 21.58 14.56
CA THR A 252 -21.28 22.61 13.89
C THR A 252 -20.57 23.51 14.90
N ASP A 253 -21.16 23.66 16.10
CA ASP A 253 -20.65 24.52 17.16
C ASP A 253 -20.81 23.90 18.56
N SER A 254 -19.94 24.31 19.49
CA SER A 254 -19.90 23.83 20.86
C SER A 254 -19.35 24.90 21.81
N ASP A 255 -20.10 25.19 22.87
CA ASP A 255 -19.67 26.11 23.94
C ASP A 255 -18.49 25.54 24.75
N ASP A 256 -18.43 24.22 24.93
CA ASP A 256 -17.35 23.51 25.62
C ASP A 256 -17.15 22.12 25.00
N ILE A 257 -16.28 22.08 23.98
CA ILE A 257 -16.03 20.86 23.21
C ILE A 257 -15.46 19.73 24.07
N VAL A 258 -14.69 20.06 25.12
CA VAL A 258 -14.11 19.05 26.02
C VAL A 258 -15.22 18.33 26.77
N LYS A 259 -16.18 19.10 27.31
CA LYS A 259 -17.33 18.55 28.03
C LYS A 259 -18.22 17.72 27.11
N ASP A 260 -18.44 18.16 25.88
CA ASP A 260 -19.24 17.44 24.90
C ASP A 260 -18.59 16.10 24.51
N ILE A 261 -17.27 16.09 24.26
CA ILE A 261 -16.51 14.85 24.01
C ILE A 261 -16.63 13.89 25.21
N ILE A 262 -16.38 14.36 26.43
CA ILE A 262 -16.46 13.53 27.64
C ILE A 262 -17.87 12.93 27.81
N LYS A 263 -18.92 13.73 27.55
CA LYS A 263 -20.32 13.28 27.63
C LYS A 263 -20.62 12.17 26.61
N ALA A 264 -20.13 12.30 25.38
CA ALA A 264 -20.31 11.29 24.36
C ALA A 264 -19.55 9.99 24.69
N LEU A 265 -18.28 10.09 25.11
CA LEU A 265 -17.46 8.95 25.50
C LEU A 265 -18.03 8.22 26.72
N SER A 266 -18.57 8.95 27.70
CA SER A 266 -19.31 8.36 28.85
C SER A 266 -20.53 7.54 28.40
N SER A 267 -21.09 7.86 27.24
CA SER A 267 -22.20 7.14 26.60
C SER A 267 -21.71 6.07 25.60
N HIS A 268 -20.42 5.72 25.64
CA HIS A 268 -19.77 4.75 24.75
C HIS A 268 -19.79 5.13 23.27
N LYS A 269 -19.83 6.43 22.97
CA LYS A 269 -19.82 6.94 21.61
C LYS A 269 -18.44 7.49 21.26
N PRO A 270 -17.66 6.83 20.38
CA PRO A 270 -16.44 7.42 19.86
C PRO A 270 -16.77 8.68 19.06
N VAL A 271 -15.81 9.61 19.01
CA VAL A 271 -16.01 10.95 18.47
C VAL A 271 -14.97 11.25 17.40
N ILE A 272 -15.40 11.81 16.27
CA ILE A 272 -14.50 12.43 15.29
C ILE A 272 -14.67 13.95 15.40
N ILE A 273 -13.57 14.67 15.59
CA ILE A 273 -13.55 16.14 15.53
C ILE A 273 -12.66 16.63 14.39
N TRP A 274 -13.08 17.72 13.75
CA TRP A 274 -12.21 18.52 12.90
C TRP A 274 -11.39 19.49 13.74
N ILE A 275 -10.11 19.59 13.42
CA ILE A 275 -9.15 20.46 14.07
C ILE A 275 -8.30 21.19 13.04
N ASP A 276 -7.84 22.37 13.42
CA ASP A 276 -6.82 23.10 12.70
C ASP A 276 -5.43 22.68 13.19
N CYS A 277 -4.64 22.11 12.28
CA CYS A 277 -3.29 21.64 12.58
C CYS A 277 -2.34 22.73 13.02
N TYR A 278 -2.64 24.02 12.77
CA TYR A 278 -1.84 25.14 13.26
C TYR A 278 -1.71 25.13 14.79
N TYR A 279 -2.76 24.72 15.50
CA TYR A 279 -2.81 24.75 16.97
C TYR A 279 -2.50 23.39 17.61
N SER A 280 -2.15 22.38 16.81
CA SER A 280 -1.70 21.07 17.32
C SER A 280 -0.20 21.11 17.61
N PRO A 281 0.24 20.97 18.88
CA PRO A 281 1.66 20.92 19.24
C PRO A 281 2.43 19.79 18.53
N ILE A 282 1.69 18.79 18.03
CA ILE A 282 2.20 17.56 17.43
C ILE A 282 2.71 17.76 15.99
N ARG A 283 2.29 18.83 15.29
CA ARG A 283 2.54 19.02 13.84
C ARG A 283 3.17 20.36 13.47
N HIS A 284 3.62 21.12 14.46
CA HIS A 284 4.12 22.49 14.28
C HIS A 284 5.39 22.57 13.40
N ASP A 285 6.11 21.46 13.24
CA ASP A 285 7.38 21.39 12.51
C ASP A 285 7.25 20.89 11.04
N GLU A 286 6.14 20.26 10.64
CA GLU A 286 5.97 19.70 9.28
C GLU A 286 5.29 20.67 8.29
N TYR A 287 4.47 21.61 8.77
CA TYR A 287 3.62 22.44 7.92
C TYR A 287 4.00 23.92 8.04
N LYS A 288 4.80 24.42 7.09
CA LYS A 288 5.17 25.83 6.97
C LYS A 288 3.89 26.72 6.92
N LYS A 289 3.59 27.44 8.01
CA LYS A 289 2.74 28.65 8.12
C LYS A 289 1.33 28.66 7.48
N LYS A 290 0.71 27.53 7.11
CA LYS A 290 -0.66 27.49 6.56
C LYS A 290 -1.59 26.72 7.50
N HIS A 291 -2.73 27.32 7.87
CA HIS A 291 -3.83 26.59 8.52
C HIS A 291 -4.21 25.40 7.63
N LEU A 292 -4.41 24.24 8.25
CA LEU A 292 -4.79 23.02 7.53
C LEU A 292 -5.83 22.24 8.35
N PRO A 293 -7.00 21.91 7.77
CA PRO A 293 -8.00 21.14 8.48
C PRO A 293 -7.60 19.66 8.52
N HIS A 294 -7.85 19.01 9.65
CA HIS A 294 -7.61 17.58 9.85
C HIS A 294 -8.65 17.01 10.81
N THR A 295 -8.82 15.69 10.83
CA THR A 295 -9.71 15.03 11.79
C THR A 295 -8.94 14.25 12.83
N LEU A 296 -9.47 14.19 14.05
CA LEU A 296 -9.03 13.30 15.11
C LEU A 296 -10.17 12.41 15.52
N LEU A 297 -9.91 11.12 15.55
CA LEU A 297 -10.76 10.17 16.25
C LEU A 297 -10.34 10.11 17.72
N ILE A 298 -11.27 10.45 18.61
CA ILE A 298 -11.14 10.35 20.05
C ILE A 298 -12.02 9.20 20.51
N TYR A 299 -11.41 8.26 21.22
CA TYR A 299 -12.11 7.05 21.66
C TYR A 299 -12.09 6.86 23.17
N ASP A 300 -11.22 7.55 23.91
CA ASP A 300 -11.18 7.45 25.37
C ASP A 300 -10.56 8.72 25.97
N TYR A 301 -10.58 8.84 27.30
CA TYR A 301 -10.01 9.98 28.01
C TYR A 301 -9.44 9.58 29.39
N ASP A 302 -8.47 10.36 29.85
CA ASP A 302 -7.97 10.31 31.22
C ASP A 302 -8.25 11.65 31.88
N GLU A 303 -9.16 11.65 32.86
CA GLU A 303 -9.58 12.86 33.55
C GLU A 303 -8.51 13.42 34.50
N ALA A 304 -7.67 12.54 35.08
CA ALA A 304 -6.60 12.95 35.98
C ALA A 304 -5.47 13.66 35.20
N GLU A 305 -5.07 13.08 34.08
CA GLU A 305 -4.04 13.63 33.19
C GLU A 305 -4.59 14.71 32.24
N ARG A 306 -5.91 14.87 32.17
CA ARG A 306 -6.62 15.81 31.28
C ARG A 306 -6.23 15.63 29.81
N VAL A 307 -6.21 14.38 29.36
CA VAL A 307 -5.87 13.99 27.98
C VAL A 307 -6.97 13.14 27.36
N PHE A 308 -7.12 13.26 26.06
CA PHE A 308 -7.89 12.37 25.21
C PHE A 308 -6.97 11.36 24.54
N TYR A 309 -7.39 10.10 24.49
CA TYR A 309 -6.75 9.06 23.69
C TYR A 309 -7.30 9.09 22.26
N THR A 310 -6.40 9.08 21.29
CA THR A 310 -6.73 9.28 19.88
C THR A 310 -6.10 8.23 18.98
N ILE A 311 -6.72 8.01 17.82
CA ILE A 311 -6.12 7.27 16.70
C ILE A 311 -5.95 8.27 15.56
N GLU A 312 -4.71 8.42 15.10
CA GLU A 312 -4.34 9.43 14.11
C GLU A 312 -3.27 8.91 13.16
N HIS A 313 -3.34 9.31 11.89
CA HIS A 313 -2.25 9.08 10.94
C HIS A 313 -0.95 9.76 11.33
N THR A 314 0.17 9.20 10.90
CA THR A 314 1.47 9.81 11.17
C THR A 314 1.73 11.10 10.38
N ASN A 315 1.13 11.27 9.19
CA ASN A 315 1.13 12.51 8.38
C ASN A 315 0.07 12.42 7.25
N GLN A 316 -0.11 13.50 6.48
CA GLN A 316 -1.14 13.60 5.43
C GLN A 316 -1.01 12.60 4.26
N TYR A 317 0.16 12.00 4.05
CA TYR A 317 0.41 11.01 2.99
C TYR A 317 0.63 9.60 3.54
N SER A 318 0.43 9.40 4.85
CA SER A 318 0.71 8.14 5.52
C SER A 318 -0.53 7.27 5.60
N PHE A 319 -0.35 6.00 5.27
CA PHE A 319 -1.33 4.94 5.51
C PHE A 319 -1.31 4.44 6.96
N ASN A 320 -0.32 4.85 7.75
CA ASN A 320 -0.11 4.36 9.11
C ASN A 320 -0.72 5.30 10.14
N TYR A 321 -1.58 4.74 10.96
CA TYR A 321 -2.22 5.28 12.13
C TYR A 321 -1.49 4.82 13.39
N LYS A 322 -1.51 5.65 14.41
CA LYS A 322 -0.95 5.35 15.73
C LYS A 322 -1.90 5.81 16.82
N LYS A 323 -1.90 5.07 17.92
CA LYS A 323 -2.47 5.55 19.18
C LYS A 323 -1.64 6.75 19.65
N ARG A 324 -2.31 7.83 20.03
CA ARG A 324 -1.71 9.04 20.57
C ARG A 324 -2.56 9.58 21.70
N THR A 325 -2.06 10.62 22.35
CA THR A 325 -2.80 11.41 23.32
C THR A 325 -2.77 12.87 22.92
N ILE A 326 -3.85 13.59 23.18
CA ILE A 326 -3.94 15.04 23.02
C ILE A 326 -4.50 15.66 24.31
N SER A 327 -3.91 16.74 24.81
CA SER A 327 -4.45 17.40 26.00
C SER A 327 -5.80 18.06 25.69
N TYR A 328 -6.67 18.17 26.70
CA TYR A 328 -7.97 18.85 26.57
C TYR A 328 -7.82 20.25 25.99
N THR A 329 -6.81 20.99 26.43
CA THR A 329 -6.51 22.34 25.93
C THR A 329 -6.09 22.33 24.46
N ALA A 330 -5.30 21.37 24.02
CA ALA A 330 -4.87 21.28 22.63
C ALA A 330 -6.04 20.87 21.70
N ALA A 331 -6.86 19.91 22.13
CA ALA A 331 -8.07 19.51 21.39
C ALA A 331 -9.03 20.69 21.23
N ALA A 332 -9.30 21.43 22.32
CA ALA A 332 -10.15 22.62 22.28
C ALA A 332 -9.59 23.70 21.34
N LYS A 333 -8.30 24.05 21.47
CA LYS A 333 -7.67 25.03 20.58
C LYS A 333 -7.72 24.62 19.12
N GLY A 334 -7.48 23.34 18.82
CA GLY A 334 -7.58 22.78 17.48
C GLY A 334 -8.99 22.92 16.91
N PHE A 335 -10.01 22.54 17.68
CA PHE A 335 -11.42 22.64 17.29
C PHE A 335 -11.86 24.09 17.04
N TYR A 336 -11.63 24.99 18.01
CA TYR A 336 -11.99 26.41 17.85
C TYR A 336 -11.18 27.11 16.76
N GLY A 337 -9.93 26.69 16.55
CA GLY A 337 -9.13 27.09 15.40
C GLY A 337 -9.80 26.67 14.09
N TYR A 338 -10.21 25.40 13.98
CA TYR A 338 -10.92 24.90 12.80
C TYR A 338 -12.18 25.73 12.53
N GLN A 339 -13.03 25.93 13.54
CA GLN A 339 -14.22 26.74 13.39
C GLN A 339 -13.87 28.16 12.93
N ARG A 340 -12.88 28.82 13.52
CA ARG A 340 -12.51 30.19 13.13
C ARG A 340 -12.10 30.32 11.66
N TYR A 341 -11.36 29.34 11.13
CA TYR A 341 -10.77 29.43 9.78
C TYR A 341 -11.54 28.70 8.68
N TYR A 342 -12.42 27.76 9.05
CA TYR A 342 -13.15 26.90 8.11
C TYR A 342 -14.68 26.89 8.29
N ASN A 343 -15.26 27.65 9.25
CA ASN A 343 -16.73 27.69 9.44
C ASN A 343 -17.51 28.11 8.19
N SER A 344 -16.92 28.98 7.38
CA SER A 344 -17.60 29.56 6.21
C SER A 344 -17.98 28.52 5.16
N GLU A 345 -17.48 27.29 5.27
CA GLU A 345 -17.74 26.19 4.34
C GLU A 345 -18.93 25.30 4.75
N GLY A 346 -19.54 25.52 5.93
CA GLY A 346 -20.78 24.83 6.33
C GLY A 346 -20.62 23.35 6.72
N PHE A 347 -19.40 22.89 6.99
CA PHE A 347 -19.14 21.50 7.39
C PHE A 347 -19.36 21.27 8.89
N ASN A 348 -19.86 20.08 9.27
CA ASN A 348 -19.92 19.73 10.69
C ASN A 348 -18.51 19.51 11.24
N ALA A 349 -18.25 20.05 12.43
CA ALA A 349 -16.94 20.06 13.05
C ALA A 349 -16.76 18.91 14.05
N TYR A 350 -17.85 18.28 14.49
CA TYR A 350 -17.85 17.18 15.45
C TYR A 350 -18.90 16.15 15.07
N TYR A 351 -18.56 14.88 15.26
CA TYR A 351 -19.41 13.72 15.01
C TYR A 351 -19.28 12.73 16.18
N ASP A 352 -20.39 12.29 16.76
CA ASP A 352 -20.45 11.14 17.65
C ASP A 352 -21.17 9.98 16.99
N PHE A 353 -20.74 8.77 17.29
CA PHE A 353 -21.26 7.56 16.65
C PHE A 353 -21.84 6.61 17.68
N SER A 354 -23.03 6.08 17.41
CA SER A 354 -23.62 4.96 18.16
C SER A 354 -24.05 3.85 17.22
N TYR A 355 -23.99 2.61 17.70
CA TYR A 355 -24.44 1.44 16.94
C TYR A 355 -25.78 0.96 17.50
N GLY A 356 -26.83 1.01 16.66
CA GLY A 356 -28.21 0.63 17.01
C GLY A 356 -28.55 -0.83 16.69
N GLY A 357 -27.64 -1.58 16.06
CA GLY A 357 -27.85 -2.98 15.71
C GLY A 357 -27.78 -3.92 16.92
N LYS A 358 -28.51 -5.03 16.88
CA LYS A 358 -28.20 -6.18 17.75
C LYS A 358 -26.81 -6.68 17.36
N VAL A 359 -25.92 -6.91 18.31
CA VAL A 359 -24.58 -7.50 18.08
C VAL A 359 -24.77 -8.89 17.45
N ASN A 360 -24.92 -8.93 16.13
CA ASN A 360 -25.05 -10.16 15.38
C ASN A 360 -23.67 -10.53 14.88
N PHE A 361 -23.06 -11.43 15.64
CA PHE A 361 -21.99 -12.30 15.19
C PHE A 361 -22.41 -12.99 13.89
N MET A 362 -21.70 -12.71 12.79
CA MET A 362 -21.04 -13.69 11.92
C MET A 362 -20.81 -13.10 10.52
N LEU A 363 -19.54 -12.76 10.25
CA LEU A 363 -18.97 -12.68 8.90
C LEU A 363 -19.01 -14.09 8.27
N ASN A 364 -20.13 -14.46 7.67
CA ASN A 364 -20.27 -15.71 6.90
C ASN A 364 -20.35 -15.40 5.40
N ALA A 365 -20.08 -16.41 4.57
CA ALA A 365 -20.06 -16.37 3.10
C ALA A 365 -21.31 -15.74 2.41
N VAL A 366 -22.42 -15.62 3.13
CA VAL A 366 -23.63 -14.90 2.70
C VAL A 366 -23.37 -13.40 2.49
N ASP A 367 -22.41 -12.82 3.21
CA ASP A 367 -22.04 -11.40 3.15
C ASP A 367 -21.22 -11.05 1.88
N GLN A 368 -20.31 -11.93 1.45
CA GLN A 368 -19.50 -11.69 0.24
C GLN A 368 -20.33 -11.63 -1.05
N SER A 369 -21.35 -12.48 -1.19
CA SER A 369 -22.23 -12.44 -2.37
C SER A 369 -23.04 -11.14 -2.42
N HIS A 370 -23.55 -10.68 -1.27
CA HIS A 370 -24.25 -9.41 -1.18
C HIS A 370 -23.33 -8.24 -1.54
N ILE A 371 -22.13 -8.18 -0.96
CA ILE A 371 -21.11 -7.15 -1.25
C ILE A 371 -20.76 -7.13 -2.75
N ARG A 372 -20.55 -8.31 -3.38
CA ARG A 372 -20.28 -8.42 -4.82
C ARG A 372 -21.44 -7.89 -5.66
N ASN A 373 -22.67 -8.27 -5.34
CA ASN A 373 -23.87 -7.84 -6.06
C ASN A 373 -24.10 -6.33 -5.93
N THR A 374 -23.87 -5.77 -4.74
CA THR A 374 -23.96 -4.33 -4.50
C THR A 374 -22.90 -3.57 -5.29
N PHE A 375 -21.63 -4.02 -5.26
CA PHE A 375 -20.57 -3.43 -6.07
C PHE A 375 -20.89 -3.49 -7.57
N LYS A 376 -21.36 -4.64 -8.06
CA LYS A 376 -21.81 -4.81 -9.45
C LYS A 376 -22.91 -3.81 -9.80
N SER A 377 -23.93 -3.65 -8.95
CA SER A 377 -25.00 -2.69 -9.18
C SER A 377 -24.48 -1.25 -9.25
N ASN A 378 -23.56 -0.88 -8.36
CA ASN A 378 -22.96 0.45 -8.33
C ASN A 378 -22.06 0.70 -9.55
N PHE A 379 -21.32 -0.32 -10.00
CA PHE A 379 -20.55 -0.30 -11.25
C PHE A 379 -21.47 -0.12 -12.47
N ASP A 380 -22.54 -0.93 -12.57
CA ASP A 380 -23.51 -0.88 -13.66
C ASP A 380 -24.19 0.51 -13.74
N LYS A 381 -24.54 1.13 -12.59
CA LYS A 381 -25.11 2.48 -12.51
C LYS A 381 -24.15 3.57 -13.01
N ASN A 382 -22.85 3.41 -12.79
CA ASN A 382 -21.83 4.41 -13.15
C ASN A 382 -21.10 4.09 -14.45
N LYS A 383 -21.49 3.02 -15.17
CA LYS A 383 -20.78 2.48 -16.33
C LYS A 383 -20.37 3.53 -17.36
N GLU A 384 -21.32 4.38 -17.78
CA GLU A 384 -21.04 5.42 -18.79
C GLU A 384 -19.90 6.34 -18.35
N LYS A 385 -19.91 6.79 -17.09
CA LYS A 385 -18.87 7.65 -16.51
C LYS A 385 -17.53 6.93 -16.31
N ILE A 386 -17.56 5.64 -16.01
CA ILE A 386 -16.34 4.82 -15.89
C ILE A 386 -15.57 4.79 -17.21
N TYR A 387 -16.28 4.49 -18.31
CA TYR A 387 -15.65 4.38 -19.63
C TYR A 387 -15.29 5.74 -20.22
N SER A 388 -16.16 6.75 -20.11
CA SER A 388 -15.83 8.10 -20.58
C SER A 388 -14.72 8.74 -19.76
N GLY A 389 -14.63 8.43 -18.47
CA GLY A 389 -13.57 8.90 -17.59
C GLY A 389 -12.17 8.50 -18.05
N LEU A 390 -12.00 7.37 -18.76
CA LEU A 390 -10.70 6.94 -19.28
C LEU A 390 -10.03 8.00 -20.18
N ASP A 391 -10.80 8.89 -20.81
CA ASP A 391 -10.25 10.01 -21.57
C ASP A 391 -9.49 11.00 -20.68
N GLY A 392 -9.81 11.09 -19.38
CA GLY A 392 -9.03 11.82 -18.39
C GLY A 392 -7.57 11.35 -18.29
N ILE A 393 -7.27 10.08 -18.57
CA ILE A 393 -5.88 9.59 -18.66
C ILE A 393 -5.17 10.22 -19.86
N LYS A 394 -5.86 10.33 -21.00
CA LYS A 394 -5.32 10.97 -22.21
C LYS A 394 -5.10 12.46 -21.99
N GLU A 395 -6.05 13.14 -21.39
CA GLU A 395 -5.94 14.56 -21.05
C GLU A 395 -4.80 14.82 -20.06
N PHE A 396 -4.65 13.96 -19.04
CA PHE A 396 -3.54 14.06 -18.10
C PHE A 396 -2.19 13.80 -18.78
N ARG A 397 -2.13 12.85 -19.72
CA ARG A 397 -0.94 12.61 -20.55
C ARG A 397 -0.60 13.82 -21.42
N GLU A 398 -1.57 14.48 -22.03
CA GLU A 398 -1.34 15.70 -22.82
C GLU A 398 -0.81 16.84 -21.95
N TYR A 399 -1.38 17.02 -20.76
CA TYR A 399 -0.85 17.94 -19.76
C TYR A 399 0.59 17.57 -19.39
N PHE A 400 0.88 16.30 -19.11
CA PHE A 400 2.21 15.80 -18.79
C PHE A 400 3.22 16.11 -19.91
N LEU A 401 2.85 15.87 -21.16
CA LEU A 401 3.69 16.20 -22.31
C LEU A 401 3.93 17.71 -22.42
N SER A 402 2.90 18.52 -22.14
CA SER A 402 3.03 19.98 -22.18
C SER A 402 4.05 20.51 -21.19
N ILE A 403 4.13 19.93 -19.98
CA ILE A 403 5.13 20.32 -18.96
C ILE A 403 6.51 19.74 -19.27
N CYS A 404 6.58 18.59 -19.96
CA CYS A 404 7.83 17.97 -20.39
C CYS A 404 8.44 18.62 -21.65
N ASN A 405 7.88 19.69 -22.19
CA ASN A 405 8.43 20.35 -23.38
C ASN A 405 9.76 21.07 -23.14
N SER A 406 10.04 21.47 -21.90
CA SER A 406 11.29 22.09 -21.50
C SER A 406 11.66 21.73 -20.08
N GLU A 407 12.95 21.86 -19.77
CA GLU A 407 13.47 21.67 -18.41
C GLU A 407 12.81 22.64 -17.40
N ALA A 408 12.68 23.91 -17.78
CA ALA A 408 12.10 24.94 -16.93
C ALA A 408 10.62 24.65 -16.60
N THR A 409 9.83 24.26 -17.60
CA THR A 409 8.41 23.92 -17.39
C THR A 409 8.24 22.65 -16.57
N LEU A 410 9.10 21.64 -16.78
CA LEU A 410 9.05 20.41 -16.02
C LEU A 410 9.26 20.69 -14.53
N PHE A 411 10.38 21.31 -14.17
CA PHE A 411 10.73 21.50 -12.76
C PHE A 411 9.85 22.53 -12.04
N THR A 412 9.17 23.42 -12.77
CA THR A 412 8.13 24.30 -12.20
C THR A 412 6.88 23.52 -11.79
N ASN A 413 6.56 22.43 -12.47
CA ASN A 413 5.31 21.67 -12.28
C ASN A 413 5.50 20.26 -11.71
N ILE A 414 6.76 19.81 -11.52
CA ILE A 414 7.07 18.42 -11.21
C ILE A 414 6.53 17.98 -9.85
N ASP A 415 6.60 18.85 -8.83
CA ASP A 415 6.11 18.55 -7.49
C ASP A 415 4.59 18.35 -7.50
N GLU A 416 3.84 19.29 -8.09
CA GLU A 416 2.40 19.19 -8.27
C GLU A 416 2.00 17.94 -9.10
N THR A 417 2.79 17.61 -10.12
CA THR A 417 2.55 16.42 -10.95
C THR A 417 2.78 15.13 -10.17
N ILE A 418 3.82 15.07 -9.34
CA ILE A 418 4.09 13.93 -8.45
C ILE A 418 2.97 13.76 -7.43
N GLU A 419 2.46 14.85 -6.85
CA GLU A 419 1.32 14.81 -5.92
C GLU A 419 0.07 14.24 -6.59
N LYS A 420 -0.25 14.69 -7.81
CA LYS A 420 -1.35 14.15 -8.62
C LYS A 420 -1.22 12.65 -8.84
N ILE A 421 -0.02 12.18 -9.21
CA ILE A 421 0.25 10.76 -9.41
C ILE A 421 0.14 9.97 -8.09
N ASN A 422 0.59 10.54 -6.96
CA ASN A 422 0.41 9.91 -5.64
C ASN A 422 -1.08 9.70 -5.32
N SER A 423 -1.94 10.68 -5.62
CA SER A 423 -3.39 10.55 -5.43
C SER A 423 -3.97 9.41 -6.26
N VAL A 424 -3.54 9.26 -7.52
CA VAL A 424 -3.94 8.13 -8.38
C VAL A 424 -3.49 6.80 -7.77
N ILE A 425 -2.21 6.68 -7.39
CA ILE A 425 -1.66 5.45 -6.77
C ILE A 425 -2.42 5.09 -5.49
N ASN A 426 -2.71 6.08 -4.64
CA ASN A 426 -3.45 5.85 -3.39
C ASN A 426 -4.86 5.31 -3.67
N ALA A 427 -5.57 5.87 -4.65
CA ALA A 427 -6.88 5.35 -5.04
C ALA A 427 -6.80 3.96 -5.67
N LYS A 428 -5.78 3.67 -6.49
CA LYS A 428 -5.59 2.34 -7.06
C LYS A 428 -5.25 1.28 -6.01
N LYS A 429 -4.52 1.64 -4.94
CA LYS A 429 -4.35 0.76 -3.77
C LYS A 429 -5.66 0.47 -3.05
N VAL A 430 -6.58 1.43 -2.98
CA VAL A 430 -7.92 1.20 -2.45
C VAL A 430 -8.69 0.22 -3.34
N GLU A 431 -8.63 0.38 -4.66
CA GLU A 431 -9.25 -0.57 -5.59
C GLU A 431 -8.65 -1.97 -5.46
N GLU A 432 -7.33 -2.07 -5.36
CA GLU A 432 -6.61 -3.32 -5.13
C GLU A 432 -7.09 -4.00 -3.83
N TYR A 433 -7.14 -3.26 -2.72
CA TYR A 433 -7.64 -3.77 -1.43
C TYR A 433 -9.07 -4.28 -1.54
N ARG A 434 -9.96 -3.49 -2.16
CA ARG A 434 -11.36 -3.88 -2.42
C ARG A 434 -11.42 -5.16 -3.26
N ASN A 435 -10.64 -5.24 -4.33
CA ASN A 435 -10.62 -6.37 -5.25
C ASN A 435 -10.14 -7.66 -4.59
N ARG A 436 -9.16 -7.59 -3.68
CA ARG A 436 -8.71 -8.76 -2.89
C ARG A 436 -9.82 -9.38 -2.04
N ILE A 437 -10.80 -8.58 -1.61
CA ILE A 437 -11.95 -9.03 -0.82
C ILE A 437 -13.10 -9.44 -1.75
N LEU A 438 -13.28 -8.74 -2.87
CA LEU A 438 -14.33 -9.02 -3.83
C LEU A 438 -14.07 -10.26 -4.69
N PHE A 439 -12.84 -10.73 -4.85
CA PHE A 439 -12.54 -11.83 -5.76
C PHE A 439 -11.68 -12.89 -5.05
N ASP A 440 -12.18 -14.12 -4.95
CA ASP A 440 -11.51 -15.23 -4.22
C ASP A 440 -10.33 -15.81 -5.01
N ASP A 441 -10.32 -15.66 -6.33
CA ASP A 441 -9.28 -16.19 -7.22
C ASP A 441 -8.39 -15.07 -7.76
N LEU A 442 -7.08 -15.28 -7.67
CA LEU A 442 -5.97 -14.49 -8.22
C LEU A 442 -6.00 -14.33 -9.75
N LYS A 443 -7.15 -14.35 -10.43
CA LYS A 443 -7.21 -14.28 -11.89
C LYS A 443 -8.00 -13.07 -12.37
N GLY A 444 -7.34 -12.29 -13.23
CA GLY A 444 -7.93 -11.22 -13.99
C GLY A 444 -7.82 -9.85 -13.32
N PRO A 445 -8.90 -9.30 -12.71
CA PRO A 445 -8.95 -7.90 -12.28
C PRO A 445 -7.87 -7.52 -11.26
N LEU A 446 -7.55 -8.40 -10.31
CA LEU A 446 -6.53 -8.12 -9.30
C LEU A 446 -5.12 -8.02 -9.92
N ARG A 447 -4.73 -8.98 -10.78
CA ARG A 447 -3.43 -8.94 -11.48
C ARG A 447 -3.31 -7.72 -12.40
N LEU A 448 -4.40 -7.36 -13.09
CA LEU A 448 -4.43 -6.14 -13.91
C LEU A 448 -4.28 -4.89 -13.05
N MET A 449 -4.94 -4.82 -11.89
CA MET A 449 -4.81 -3.70 -10.96
C MET A 449 -3.38 -3.57 -10.41
N GLU A 450 -2.74 -4.69 -10.05
CA GLU A 450 -1.32 -4.70 -9.67
C GLU A 450 -0.44 -4.16 -10.81
N THR A 451 -0.69 -4.58 -12.05
CA THR A 451 0.06 -4.09 -13.24
C THR A 451 -0.17 -2.59 -13.47
N ILE A 452 -1.40 -2.10 -13.31
CA ILE A 452 -1.74 -0.67 -13.42
C ILE A 452 -0.99 0.14 -12.35
N LEU A 453 -1.01 -0.33 -11.09
CA LEU A 453 -0.28 0.26 -9.98
C LEU A 453 1.23 0.33 -10.24
N GLU A 454 1.81 -0.71 -10.82
CA GLU A 454 3.21 -0.75 -11.20
C GLU A 454 3.55 0.33 -12.23
N GLN A 455 2.72 0.52 -13.27
CA GLN A 455 2.97 1.54 -14.29
C GLN A 455 2.90 2.96 -13.70
N TRP A 456 1.89 3.25 -12.87
CA TRP A 456 1.80 4.53 -12.18
C TRP A 456 2.99 4.76 -11.24
N THR A 457 3.41 3.71 -10.52
CA THR A 457 4.57 3.77 -9.62
C THR A 457 5.87 4.02 -10.38
N LEU A 458 6.04 3.42 -11.56
CA LEU A 458 7.19 3.65 -12.43
C LEU A 458 7.26 5.10 -12.90
N ILE A 459 6.16 5.67 -13.39
CA ILE A 459 6.09 7.08 -13.79
C ILE A 459 6.48 7.98 -12.61
N ARG A 460 5.91 7.72 -11.44
CA ARG A 460 6.25 8.47 -10.22
C ARG A 460 7.74 8.39 -9.89
N MET A 461 8.33 7.19 -9.94
CA MET A 461 9.74 6.98 -9.64
C MET A 461 10.66 7.73 -10.60
N ILE A 462 10.33 7.75 -11.89
CA ILE A 462 11.08 8.52 -12.89
C ILE A 462 11.05 10.01 -12.52
N LEU A 463 9.87 10.57 -12.24
CA LEU A 463 9.73 11.98 -11.86
C LEU A 463 10.42 12.33 -10.55
N LEU A 464 10.34 11.46 -9.54
CA LEU A 464 11.06 11.65 -8.28
C LEU A 464 12.58 11.69 -8.51
N LYS A 465 13.12 10.77 -9.32
CA LYS A 465 14.55 10.76 -9.67
C LYS A 465 14.95 12.01 -10.44
N SER A 466 14.16 12.42 -11.45
CA SER A 466 14.39 13.65 -12.20
C SER A 466 14.37 14.87 -11.29
N ASN A 467 13.39 14.97 -10.38
CA ASN A 467 13.27 16.08 -9.45
C ASN A 467 14.42 16.14 -8.45
N TYR A 468 14.83 15.00 -7.91
CA TYR A 468 15.92 14.89 -6.93
C TYR A 468 17.27 15.27 -7.54
N HIS A 469 17.59 14.72 -8.72
CA HIS A 469 18.86 14.99 -9.40
C HIS A 469 18.86 16.27 -10.24
N LYS A 470 17.71 16.94 -10.37
CA LYS A 470 17.48 18.03 -11.33
C LYS A 470 17.99 17.65 -12.73
N ASN A 471 17.68 16.42 -13.14
CA ASN A 471 18.10 15.86 -14.41
C ASN A 471 16.93 15.80 -15.38
N TYR A 472 17.08 16.48 -16.51
CA TYR A 472 16.13 16.44 -17.62
C TYR A 472 16.55 15.38 -18.63
N ASP A 473 15.97 14.18 -18.52
CA ASP A 473 16.19 13.07 -19.44
C ASP A 473 14.96 12.85 -20.32
N LYS A 474 15.04 13.32 -21.56
CA LYS A 474 13.94 13.23 -22.52
C LYS A 474 13.55 11.77 -22.82
N THR A 475 14.49 10.83 -22.83
CA THR A 475 14.22 9.41 -23.09
C THR A 475 13.39 8.79 -21.97
N GLN A 476 13.67 9.15 -20.71
CA GLN A 476 12.87 8.71 -19.56
C GLN A 476 11.48 9.36 -19.54
N LEU A 477 11.36 10.63 -19.94
CA LEU A 477 10.06 11.30 -20.06
C LEU A 477 9.21 10.72 -21.21
N ASP A 478 9.84 10.35 -22.32
CA ASP A 478 9.18 9.63 -23.44
C ASP A 478 8.74 8.22 -23.01
N LEU A 479 9.48 7.56 -22.11
CA LEU A 479 9.03 6.32 -21.47
C LEU A 479 7.76 6.55 -20.65
N CYS A 480 7.68 7.60 -19.82
CA CYS A 480 6.45 7.95 -19.09
C CYS A 480 5.25 8.13 -20.04
N SER A 481 5.45 8.81 -21.18
CA SER A 481 4.40 9.00 -22.20
C SER A 481 3.86 7.69 -22.76
N ARG A 482 4.74 6.70 -22.99
CA ARG A 482 4.34 5.34 -23.40
C ARG A 482 3.60 4.61 -22.29
N GLN A 483 4.01 4.80 -21.03
CA GLN A 483 3.34 4.17 -19.89
C GLN A 483 1.92 4.68 -19.69
N PHE A 484 1.63 5.96 -19.93
CA PHE A 484 0.25 6.46 -19.92
C PHE A 484 -0.65 5.76 -20.94
N ASN A 485 -0.15 5.47 -22.15
CA ASN A 485 -0.92 4.74 -23.16
C ASN A 485 -1.16 3.28 -22.74
N GLN A 486 -0.16 2.65 -22.11
CA GLN A 486 -0.30 1.31 -21.56
C GLN A 486 -1.32 1.28 -20.42
N ILE A 487 -1.26 2.25 -19.50
CA ILE A 487 -2.25 2.42 -18.42
C ILE A 487 -3.65 2.56 -18.99
N TYR A 488 -3.87 3.43 -19.99
CA TYR A 488 -5.17 3.58 -20.63
C TYR A 488 -5.71 2.24 -21.16
N SER A 489 -4.86 1.47 -21.83
CA SER A 489 -5.24 0.16 -22.38
C SER A 489 -5.55 -0.85 -21.28
N LEU A 490 -4.73 -0.89 -20.22
CA LEU A 490 -4.91 -1.78 -19.07
C LEU A 490 -6.19 -1.43 -18.29
N GLU A 491 -6.49 -0.16 -18.08
CA GLU A 491 -7.71 0.31 -17.40
C GLU A 491 -8.96 -0.05 -18.20
N TYR A 492 -8.91 0.07 -19.54
CA TYR A 492 -10.01 -0.38 -20.39
C TYR A 492 -10.26 -1.88 -20.24
N ILE A 493 -9.19 -2.69 -20.31
CA ILE A 493 -9.28 -4.16 -20.14
C ILE A 493 -9.75 -4.50 -18.73
N TYR A 494 -9.28 -3.79 -17.71
CA TYR A 494 -9.71 -3.97 -16.32
C TYR A 494 -11.21 -3.72 -16.17
N ASN A 495 -11.73 -2.63 -16.74
CA ASN A 495 -13.17 -2.31 -16.69
C ASN A 495 -14.01 -3.35 -17.43
N ASP A 496 -13.59 -3.77 -18.62
CA ASP A 496 -14.24 -4.85 -19.37
C ASP A 496 -14.21 -6.18 -18.61
N LEU A 497 -13.10 -6.46 -17.94
CA LEU A 497 -12.96 -7.66 -17.15
C LEU A 497 -13.82 -7.66 -15.90
N LEU A 498 -13.95 -6.52 -15.21
CA LEU A 498 -14.92 -6.38 -14.12
C LEU A 498 -16.33 -6.67 -14.64
N GLU A 499 -16.73 -6.08 -15.77
CA GLU A 499 -18.04 -6.28 -16.36
C GLU A 499 -18.30 -7.76 -16.71
N THR A 500 -17.33 -8.46 -17.30
CA THR A 500 -17.45 -9.87 -17.71
C THR A 500 -17.35 -10.84 -16.54
N THR A 501 -16.48 -10.59 -15.57
CA THR A 501 -16.34 -11.38 -14.33
C THR A 501 -17.67 -11.40 -13.56
N PHE A 502 -18.35 -10.24 -13.48
CA PHE A 502 -19.68 -10.14 -12.87
C PHE A 502 -20.82 -10.77 -13.68
N LYS A 503 -20.60 -11.11 -14.96
CA LYS A 503 -21.56 -11.85 -15.80
C LYS A 503 -21.38 -13.38 -15.71
N GLY A 504 -20.39 -13.87 -14.96
CA GLY A 504 -20.12 -15.30 -14.81
C GLY A 504 -19.48 -15.94 -16.06
N ILE A 505 -18.95 -15.13 -16.98
CA ILE A 505 -18.29 -15.61 -18.19
C ILE A 505 -16.78 -15.69 -17.89
N PHE A 506 -16.33 -16.81 -17.33
CA PHE A 506 -14.93 -17.19 -17.43
C PHE A 506 -14.68 -17.60 -18.88
N PHE A 507 -13.95 -16.78 -19.64
CA PHE A 507 -13.35 -17.30 -20.87
C PHE A 507 -12.22 -18.27 -20.47
N PRO A 508 -12.24 -19.50 -21.02
CA PRO A 508 -11.32 -20.58 -20.63
C PRO A 508 -9.86 -20.28 -20.97
#